data_AF-A0A2G5UZS3-F1
#
_entry.id   AF-A0A2G5UZS3-F1
#
_cell.length_a   1.000
_cell.length_b   1.000
_cell.length_c   1.000
_cell.angle_alpha   90.00
_cell.angle_beta   90.00
_cell.angle_gamma   90.00
#
_symmetry.space_group_name_H-M   'P 1'
#
loop_
_entity.id
_entity.type
_entity.pdbx_description
1 polymer ?
#
loop_
_entity_poly.entity_id
_entity_poly.type
_entity_poly.pdbx_seq_one_letter_code
_entity_poly.pdbx_strand_id
1 'polypeptide(L)'
;MSMFLLPFLHTFSWLDNLITVDEKWVSYSINVRKGQLIDKQELALDVPKPEFHGKMGVLWLEGAWSQAEDGGDFILVFIDEGKLYVGVNLGADVHLKPISTNVTVADNHWHSVAFRRKERKCELWVDSKKILHVVASPGDTNLDSNGLVYLGGANPKKHKLLKSLDLTNRFVGCVKNLRIFGKEINLLVDSLNAVETPKYCHG
;
A
#
# COMPACT_ATOMS: atom_id res chain seq x y z
N MET A 1 -13.35 53.03 -0.39
CA MET A 1 -14.31 51.91 -0.41
C MET A 1 -14.10 51.15 -1.71
N SER A 2 -13.84 49.85 -1.78
CA SER A 2 -13.57 48.83 -0.77
C SER A 2 -12.79 47.73 -1.51
N MET A 3 -11.74 47.22 -0.89
CA MET A 3 -11.00 46.04 -1.33
C MET A 3 -11.70 44.82 -0.73
N PHE A 4 -12.20 43.89 -1.54
CA PHE A 4 -12.62 42.56 -1.08
C PHE A 4 -12.40 41.54 -2.19
N LEU A 5 -11.29 40.80 -2.09
CA LEU A 5 -11.13 39.49 -2.69
C LEU A 5 -10.77 38.53 -1.55
N LEU A 6 -11.66 37.57 -1.31
CA LEU A 6 -11.40 36.16 -1.00
C LEU A 6 -12.69 35.54 -0.42
N PRO A 7 -13.31 34.56 -1.09
CA PRO A 7 -13.98 33.50 -0.38
C PRO A 7 -12.94 32.40 -0.14
N PHE A 8 -12.38 32.41 1.06
CA PHE A 8 -11.90 31.18 1.69
C PHE A 8 -13.06 30.18 1.72
N LEU A 9 -12.98 29.12 0.94
CA LEU A 9 -13.71 27.88 1.23
C LEU A 9 -12.73 26.91 1.89
N HIS A 10 -12.47 27.17 3.18
CA HIS A 10 -12.04 26.14 4.11
C HIS A 10 -13.24 25.22 4.36
N THR A 11 -13.23 24.04 3.74
CA THR A 11 -13.80 22.85 4.38
C THR A 11 -12.70 21.81 4.46
N PHE A 12 -11.82 22.00 5.44
CA PHE A 12 -11.05 20.92 6.03
C PHE A 12 -12.03 20.10 6.86
N SER A 13 -12.50 18.99 6.32
CA SER A 13 -13.11 17.96 7.15
C SER A 13 -12.38 16.66 6.83
N TRP A 14 -11.63 16.20 7.82
CA TRP A 14 -11.01 14.88 7.91
C TRP A 14 -9.70 14.73 7.12
N LEU A 15 -8.60 14.96 7.85
CA LEU A 15 -7.43 14.07 7.78
C LEU A 15 -7.92 12.61 7.74
N ASP A 16 -7.05 11.69 7.34
CA ASP A 16 -7.15 10.25 7.60
C ASP A 16 -7.32 9.37 6.37
N ASN A 17 -6.20 9.14 5.67
CA ASN A 17 -5.88 7.86 5.05
C ASN A 17 -4.42 7.62 5.41
N LEU A 18 -4.17 6.75 6.39
CA LEU A 18 -2.83 6.46 6.89
C LEU A 18 -2.52 5.02 6.54
N ILE A 19 -1.78 4.77 5.45
CA ILE A 19 -0.99 3.56 5.35
C ILE A 19 0.38 3.93 5.85
N THR A 20 0.72 3.41 7.02
CA THR A 20 2.08 3.43 7.50
C THR A 20 2.79 2.17 7.04
N VAL A 21 4.08 2.24 6.78
CA VAL A 21 4.94 1.11 6.41
C VAL A 21 6.12 1.13 7.37
N ASP A 22 6.49 -0.02 7.93
CA ASP A 22 7.69 -0.23 8.74
C ASP A 22 8.27 -1.60 8.42
N GLU A 23 9.59 -1.74 8.34
CA GLU A 23 10.25 -3.01 8.60
C GLU A 23 10.97 -2.93 9.95
N LYS A 24 10.38 -3.54 10.99
CA LYS A 24 11.13 -3.96 12.19
C LYS A 24 10.72 -5.33 12.72
N TRP A 25 11.74 -6.18 12.75
CA TRP A 25 11.96 -7.42 13.50
C TRP A 25 10.91 -8.52 13.44
N VAL A 26 11.16 -9.52 12.57
CA VAL A 26 10.74 -10.90 12.86
C VAL A 26 11.93 -11.62 13.48
N SER A 27 11.95 -11.73 14.81
CA SER A 27 12.75 -12.75 15.48
C SER A 27 12.08 -14.11 15.23
N TYR A 28 12.77 -15.00 14.52
CA TYR A 28 12.45 -16.42 14.57
C TYR A 28 13.35 -17.08 15.63
N SER A 29 12.74 -17.56 16.70
CA SER A 29 13.19 -18.76 17.39
C SER A 29 11.97 -19.62 17.71
N ILE A 30 11.59 -20.48 16.77
CA ILE A 30 10.71 -21.61 17.09
C ILE A 30 11.62 -22.72 17.59
N ASN A 31 11.84 -22.72 18.90
CA ASN A 31 12.07 -23.93 19.67
C ASN A 31 11.31 -23.80 20.98
N VAL A 32 10.01 -24.08 20.95
CA VAL A 32 9.30 -24.49 22.17
C VAL A 32 9.82 -25.88 22.54
N ARG A 33 11.03 -25.95 23.12
CA ARG A 33 11.34 -27.04 24.04
C ARG A 33 10.67 -26.67 25.36
N LYS A 34 9.61 -27.41 25.69
CA LYS A 34 8.97 -27.40 27.00
C LYS A 34 10.03 -27.43 28.10
N GLY A 35 10.05 -26.41 28.96
CA GLY A 35 10.67 -26.45 30.27
C GLY A 35 12.20 -26.34 30.31
N GLN A 36 12.73 -25.14 30.12
CA GLN A 36 13.98 -24.74 30.78
C GLN A 36 14.07 -23.21 30.82
N LEU A 37 14.22 -22.65 32.03
CA LEU A 37 14.54 -21.25 32.25
C LEU A 37 15.97 -21.02 31.73
N ILE A 38 16.11 -20.25 30.65
CA ILE A 38 17.41 -19.78 30.18
C ILE A 38 17.70 -18.46 30.91
N ASP A 39 18.88 -18.38 31.50
CA ASP A 39 19.34 -17.25 32.31
C ASP A 39 19.42 -15.96 31.47
N LYS A 40 19.20 -14.80 32.10
CA LYS A 40 19.06 -13.46 31.48
C LYS A 40 20.32 -12.94 30.75
N GLN A 41 21.34 -13.77 30.58
CA GLN A 41 22.67 -13.42 30.10
C GLN A 41 23.10 -14.15 28.82
N GLU A 42 22.19 -14.88 28.15
CA GLU A 42 22.47 -15.32 26.78
C GLU A 42 22.24 -14.14 25.83
N LEU A 43 23.36 -13.49 25.52
CA LEU A 43 23.55 -12.38 24.59
C LEU A 43 22.56 -12.45 23.42
N ALA A 44 21.78 -11.38 23.23
CA ALA A 44 21.12 -11.13 21.96
C ALA A 44 22.19 -11.19 20.87
N LEU A 45 22.23 -12.31 20.14
CA LEU A 45 23.06 -12.41 18.95
C LEU A 45 22.65 -11.28 18.04
N ASP A 46 23.63 -10.48 17.59
CA ASP A 46 23.41 -9.38 16.67
C ASP A 46 22.95 -10.00 15.34
N VAL A 47 21.64 -10.17 15.19
CA VAL A 47 21.04 -10.74 13.99
C VAL A 47 21.22 -9.68 12.90
N PRO A 48 21.94 -9.99 11.81
CA PRO A 48 22.14 -9.03 10.74
C PRO A 48 20.79 -8.48 10.30
N LYS A 49 20.66 -7.15 10.25
CA LYS A 49 19.52 -6.46 9.64
C LYS A 49 19.26 -7.16 8.30
N PRO A 50 18.04 -7.63 8.01
CA PRO A 50 17.75 -8.22 6.71
C PRO A 50 18.27 -7.27 5.64
N GLU A 51 19.12 -7.78 4.74
CA GLU A 51 19.50 -7.01 3.56
C GLU A 51 18.19 -6.50 2.95
N PHE A 52 18.15 -5.20 2.67
CA PHE A 52 17.03 -4.54 2.01
C PHE A 52 16.47 -5.50 0.96
N HIS A 53 15.33 -6.10 1.24
CA HIS A 53 14.69 -6.93 0.24
C HIS A 53 14.13 -5.88 -0.73
N GLY A 54 14.93 -5.49 -1.73
CA GLY A 54 14.56 -4.60 -2.83
C GLY A 54 13.50 -5.25 -3.73
N LYS A 55 12.49 -5.83 -3.10
CA LYS A 55 11.44 -6.62 -3.68
C LYS A 55 10.17 -5.81 -3.60
N MET A 56 9.43 -5.89 -4.68
CA MET A 56 8.16 -5.23 -4.82
C MET A 56 7.18 -5.65 -3.72
N GLY A 57 6.49 -4.71 -3.09
CA GLY A 57 5.48 -4.98 -2.06
C GLY A 57 4.17 -4.27 -2.37
N VAL A 58 3.06 -5.00 -2.51
CA VAL A 58 1.76 -4.40 -2.82
C VAL A 58 1.16 -3.77 -1.57
N LEU A 59 0.92 -2.46 -1.61
CA LEU A 59 0.20 -1.76 -0.54
C LEU A 59 -1.30 -1.74 -0.80
N TRP A 60 -1.70 -1.60 -2.06
CA TRP A 60 -3.09 -1.53 -2.50
C TRP A 60 -3.24 -2.10 -3.90
N LEU A 61 -4.18 -3.03 -4.08
CA LEU A 61 -4.69 -3.41 -5.39
C LEU A 61 -6.22 -3.49 -5.35
N GLU A 62 -6.87 -2.76 -6.24
CA GLU A 62 -8.33 -2.77 -6.42
C GLU A 62 -8.66 -2.87 -7.91
N GLY A 63 -9.71 -3.61 -8.25
CA GLY A 63 -10.21 -3.78 -9.62
C GLY A 63 -10.78 -5.18 -9.86
N ALA A 64 -11.41 -5.40 -11.02
CA ALA A 64 -11.95 -6.70 -11.44
C ALA A 64 -10.87 -7.71 -11.89
N TRP A 65 -9.67 -7.64 -11.30
CA TRP A 65 -8.47 -8.31 -11.80
C TRP A 65 -8.51 -9.84 -11.71
N SER A 66 -9.29 -10.41 -10.80
CA SER A 66 -9.43 -11.85 -10.63
C SER A 66 -10.31 -12.50 -11.71
N GLN A 67 -11.09 -11.70 -12.44
CA GLN A 67 -12.02 -12.14 -13.48
C GLN A 67 -11.65 -11.63 -14.88
N ALA A 68 -10.84 -10.57 -14.97
CA ALA A 68 -10.48 -9.96 -16.24
C ALA A 68 -9.25 -10.63 -16.90
N GLU A 69 -9.48 -11.69 -17.68
CA GLU A 69 -8.43 -12.28 -18.54
C GLU A 69 -7.97 -11.30 -19.64
N ASP A 70 -8.84 -10.38 -20.06
CA ASP A 70 -8.59 -9.44 -21.17
C ASP A 70 -7.94 -8.10 -20.76
N GLY A 71 -7.73 -7.85 -19.46
CA GLY A 71 -7.13 -6.61 -18.95
C GLY A 71 -8.16 -5.56 -18.58
N GLY A 72 -8.74 -5.71 -17.39
CA GLY A 72 -9.71 -4.80 -16.81
C GLY A 72 -9.09 -3.63 -16.06
N ASP A 73 -9.95 -2.93 -15.35
CA ASP A 73 -9.54 -1.75 -14.61
C ASP A 73 -8.78 -2.14 -13.35
N PHE A 74 -7.85 -1.29 -12.96
CA PHE A 74 -7.19 -1.41 -11.68
C PHE A 74 -6.67 -0.08 -11.15
N ILE A 75 -6.56 -0.04 -9.83
CA ILE A 75 -5.71 0.89 -9.10
C ILE A 75 -4.69 0.06 -8.33
N LEU A 76 -3.42 0.35 -8.52
CA LEU A 76 -2.30 -0.32 -7.89
C LEU A 76 -1.41 0.71 -7.22
N VAL A 77 -1.17 0.55 -5.91
CA VAL A 77 -0.11 1.24 -5.17
C VAL A 77 0.83 0.19 -4.60
N PHE A 78 2.12 0.32 -4.89
CA PHE A 78 3.11 -0.64 -4.45
C PHE A 78 4.42 0.07 -4.13
N ILE A 79 5.27 -0.61 -3.35
CA ILE A 79 6.65 -0.22 -3.13
C ILE A 79 7.52 -1.06 -4.06
N ASP A 80 8.48 -0.44 -4.72
CA ASP A 80 9.55 -1.15 -5.43
C ASP A 80 10.86 -0.38 -5.23
N GLU A 81 11.92 -1.12 -4.91
CA GLU A 81 13.22 -0.56 -4.50
C GLU A 81 13.08 0.60 -3.48
N GLY A 82 12.14 0.46 -2.53
CA GLY A 82 11.88 1.42 -1.47
C GLY A 82 11.11 2.68 -1.83
N LYS A 83 10.74 2.88 -3.10
CA LYS A 83 9.92 4.01 -3.57
C LYS A 83 8.48 3.58 -3.81
N LEU A 84 7.54 4.50 -3.65
CA LEU A 84 6.14 4.25 -4.00
C LEU A 84 5.94 4.37 -5.51
N TYR A 85 5.09 3.50 -6.05
CA TYR A 85 4.63 3.49 -7.43
C TYR A 85 3.11 3.50 -7.45
N VAL A 86 2.55 4.18 -8.45
CA VAL A 86 1.10 4.24 -8.71
C VAL A 86 0.84 3.80 -10.14
N GLY A 87 0.03 2.75 -10.31
CA GLY A 87 -0.51 2.33 -11.60
C GLY A 87 -2.03 2.48 -11.60
N VAL A 88 -2.59 3.08 -12.64
CA VAL A 88 -4.05 3.23 -12.80
C VAL A 88 -4.42 2.93 -14.24
N ASN A 89 -5.33 1.99 -14.43
CA ASN A 89 -5.98 1.72 -15.71
C ASN A 89 -7.50 1.79 -15.53
N LEU A 90 -8.16 2.55 -16.40
CA LEU A 90 -9.62 2.70 -16.48
C LEU A 90 -10.09 2.27 -17.88
N GLY A 91 -9.65 1.09 -18.32
CA GLY A 91 -10.02 0.49 -19.61
C GLY A 91 -9.22 0.92 -20.85
N ALA A 92 -8.45 2.02 -20.78
CA ALA A 92 -7.80 2.59 -21.97
C ALA A 92 -6.37 2.09 -22.25
N ASP A 93 -5.66 1.54 -21.25
CA ASP A 93 -4.25 1.19 -21.41
C ASP A 93 -4.04 -0.19 -22.06
N VAL A 94 -3.18 -0.23 -23.07
CA VAL A 94 -2.72 -1.48 -23.71
C VAL A 94 -1.41 -2.02 -23.11
N HIS A 95 -0.71 -1.18 -22.36
CA HIS A 95 0.53 -1.49 -21.66
C HIS A 95 0.49 -0.93 -20.24
N LEU A 96 1.13 -1.64 -19.32
CA LEU A 96 1.24 -1.20 -17.94
C LEU A 96 2.14 0.04 -17.83
N LYS A 97 1.68 1.07 -17.12
CA LYS A 97 2.36 2.37 -16.96
C LYS A 97 2.39 2.81 -15.49
N PRO A 98 3.16 2.15 -14.61
CA PRO A 98 3.27 2.59 -13.23
C PRO A 98 4.20 3.80 -13.15
N ILE A 99 3.83 4.80 -12.34
CA ILE A 99 4.61 6.02 -12.15
C ILE A 99 5.23 5.99 -10.76
N SER A 100 6.55 6.14 -10.70
CA SER A 100 7.29 6.20 -9.45
C SER A 100 7.20 7.57 -8.78
N THR A 101 7.34 7.56 -7.47
CA THR A 101 7.59 8.75 -6.65
C THR A 101 9.08 9.05 -6.59
N ASN A 102 9.41 10.29 -6.23
CA ASN A 102 10.77 10.70 -5.88
C ASN A 102 11.08 10.56 -4.38
N VAL A 103 10.21 9.89 -3.62
CA VAL A 103 10.32 9.70 -2.17
C VAL A 103 10.59 8.23 -1.87
N THR A 104 11.60 7.98 -1.04
CA THR A 104 11.86 6.67 -0.45
C THR A 104 11.06 6.55 0.84
N VAL A 105 10.28 5.47 0.97
CA VAL A 105 9.45 5.19 2.16
C VAL A 105 9.86 3.91 2.89
N ALA A 106 10.70 3.07 2.26
CA ALA A 106 11.35 1.97 2.95
C ALA A 106 12.67 2.49 3.55
N ASP A 107 12.59 3.37 4.53
CA ASP A 107 13.77 3.97 5.20
C ASP A 107 13.80 3.68 6.71
N ASN A 108 12.95 2.76 7.15
CA ASN A 108 12.72 2.37 8.55
C ASN A 108 12.07 3.46 9.44
N HIS A 109 11.39 4.43 8.84
CA HIS A 109 10.53 5.36 9.55
C HIS A 109 9.07 5.18 9.17
N TRP A 110 8.20 5.54 10.11
CA TRP A 110 6.78 5.58 9.85
C TRP A 110 6.45 6.73 8.89
N HIS A 111 5.97 6.39 7.69
CA HIS A 111 5.40 7.36 6.76
C HIS A 111 3.88 7.37 6.79
N SER A 112 3.26 8.50 6.51
CA SER A 112 1.83 8.59 6.26
C SER A 112 1.56 8.56 4.76
N VAL A 113 0.95 7.51 4.22
CA VAL A 113 0.62 7.41 2.79
C VAL A 113 -0.88 7.52 2.56
N ALA A 114 -1.30 8.47 1.73
CA ALA A 114 -2.69 8.67 1.33
C ALA A 114 -2.82 8.72 -0.20
N PHE A 115 -3.68 7.86 -0.75
CA PHE A 115 -4.07 7.89 -2.15
C PHE A 115 -5.47 8.49 -2.30
N ARG A 116 -5.65 9.37 -3.29
CA ARG A 116 -6.93 10.02 -3.59
C ARG A 116 -7.20 9.97 -5.07
N ARG A 117 -8.42 9.66 -5.46
CA ARG A 117 -8.86 9.70 -6.86
C ARG A 117 -10.14 10.50 -6.99
N LYS A 118 -10.20 11.35 -8.01
CA LYS A 118 -11.42 11.97 -8.51
C LYS A 118 -11.45 11.79 -10.02
N GLU A 119 -12.37 10.96 -10.50
CA GLU A 119 -12.43 10.55 -11.92
C GLU A 119 -11.04 10.03 -12.37
N ARG A 120 -10.46 10.61 -13.43
CA ARG A 120 -9.14 10.22 -13.93
C ARG A 120 -7.96 10.81 -13.14
N LYS A 121 -8.21 11.80 -12.26
CA LYS A 121 -7.14 12.48 -11.52
C LYS A 121 -6.84 11.72 -10.23
N CYS A 122 -5.59 11.34 -10.05
CA CYS A 122 -5.09 10.63 -8.90
C CYS A 122 -4.00 11.46 -8.20
N GLU A 123 -4.02 11.50 -6.88
CA GLU A 123 -3.02 12.15 -6.06
C GLU A 123 -2.49 11.17 -5.02
N LEU A 124 -1.17 11.16 -4.84
CA LEU A 124 -0.51 10.44 -3.77
C LEU A 124 0.16 11.45 -2.84
N TRP A 125 -0.11 11.30 -1.56
CA TRP A 125 0.42 12.13 -0.50
C TRP A 125 1.27 11.26 0.43
N VAL A 126 2.45 11.76 0.78
CA VAL A 126 3.35 11.17 1.77
C VAL A 126 3.69 12.24 2.79
N ASP A 127 3.53 11.97 4.07
CA ASP A 127 3.89 12.91 5.16
C ASP A 127 3.23 14.27 5.02
N SER A 128 1.92 14.22 4.72
CA SER A 128 1.05 15.37 4.48
C SER A 128 1.48 16.26 3.30
N LYS A 129 2.41 15.80 2.45
CA LYS A 129 2.85 16.49 1.24
C LYS A 129 2.36 15.74 0.01
N LYS A 130 1.83 16.46 -0.98
CA LYS A 130 1.50 15.88 -2.28
C LYS A 130 2.79 15.58 -3.02
N ILE A 131 3.08 14.29 -3.22
CA ILE A 131 4.31 13.83 -3.87
C ILE A 131 4.06 13.51 -5.34
N LEU A 132 2.86 13.03 -5.68
CA LEU A 132 2.53 12.64 -7.05
C LEU A 132 1.13 13.08 -7.44
N HIS A 133 1.00 13.54 -8.68
CA HIS A 133 -0.28 13.78 -9.35
C HIS A 133 -0.24 13.08 -10.72
N VAL A 134 -1.15 12.14 -10.92
CA VAL A 134 -1.28 11.34 -12.14
C VAL A 134 -2.65 11.57 -12.74
N VAL A 135 -2.72 11.59 -14.07
CA VAL A 135 -3.99 11.54 -14.79
C VAL A 135 -4.02 10.24 -15.58
N ALA A 136 -5.01 9.38 -15.32
CA ALA A 136 -5.21 8.17 -16.09
C ALA A 136 -5.42 8.48 -17.58
N SER A 137 -5.08 7.52 -18.44
CA SER A 137 -5.19 7.65 -19.89
C SER A 137 -6.57 8.17 -20.33
N PRO A 138 -6.65 8.97 -21.42
CA PRO A 138 -7.93 9.45 -21.94
C PRO A 138 -8.89 8.29 -22.24
N GLY A 139 -10.13 8.41 -21.80
CA GLY A 139 -11.13 7.34 -21.85
C GLY A 139 -12.11 7.49 -20.70
N ASP A 140 -12.52 6.36 -20.13
CA ASP A 140 -13.47 6.30 -19.02
C ASP A 140 -12.95 6.98 -17.75
N THR A 141 -13.89 7.42 -16.92
CA THR A 141 -13.64 8.05 -15.62
C THR A 141 -13.91 7.13 -14.43
N ASN A 142 -14.65 6.05 -14.68
CA ASN A 142 -15.09 5.11 -13.68
C ASN A 142 -14.06 3.99 -13.53
N LEU A 143 -14.02 3.41 -12.33
CA LEU A 143 -13.24 2.22 -12.04
C LEU A 143 -14.24 1.06 -11.97
N ASP A 144 -14.18 0.12 -12.92
CA ASP A 144 -14.95 -1.12 -12.83
C ASP A 144 -14.25 -2.10 -11.88
N SER A 145 -14.80 -2.20 -10.67
CA SER A 145 -14.26 -2.97 -9.57
C SER A 145 -15.34 -3.88 -8.99
N ASN A 146 -14.93 -5.06 -8.54
CA ASN A 146 -15.79 -5.95 -7.76
C ASN A 146 -15.95 -5.51 -6.29
N GLY A 147 -15.43 -4.33 -5.93
CA GLY A 147 -15.48 -3.76 -4.59
C GLY A 147 -14.49 -4.36 -3.61
N LEU A 148 -13.59 -5.24 -4.08
CA LEU A 148 -12.57 -5.86 -3.24
C LEU A 148 -11.25 -5.11 -3.33
N VAL A 149 -10.63 -4.93 -2.16
CA VAL A 149 -9.31 -4.33 -1.99
C VAL A 149 -8.37 -5.38 -1.43
N TYR A 150 -7.18 -5.47 -2.02
CA TYR A 150 -6.12 -6.37 -1.60
C TYR A 150 -4.96 -5.55 -1.05
N LEU A 151 -4.51 -5.92 0.15
CA LEU A 151 -3.44 -5.26 0.87
C LEU A 151 -2.35 -6.29 1.17
N GLY A 152 -1.10 -5.85 1.08
CA GLY A 152 0.06 -6.64 1.48
C GLY A 152 0.53 -7.70 0.46
N GLY A 153 -0.19 -7.89 -0.64
CA GLY A 153 0.16 -8.83 -1.70
C GLY A 153 -1.06 -9.21 -2.53
N ALA A 154 -0.82 -9.59 -3.78
CA ALA A 154 -1.88 -10.10 -4.65
C ALA A 154 -1.31 -11.08 -5.68
N ASN A 155 -2.18 -11.91 -6.28
CA ASN A 155 -1.77 -12.84 -7.32
C ASN A 155 -2.61 -12.65 -8.59
N PRO A 156 -2.40 -11.56 -9.35
CA PRO A 156 -3.20 -11.27 -10.53
C PRO A 156 -2.69 -12.00 -11.78
N LYS A 157 -2.32 -13.30 -11.66
CA LYS A 157 -1.74 -14.11 -12.74
C LYS A 157 -2.56 -14.13 -14.04
N LYS A 158 -3.87 -13.95 -13.93
CA LYS A 158 -4.78 -13.90 -15.07
C LYS A 158 -4.89 -12.53 -15.73
N HIS A 159 -4.50 -11.46 -15.05
CA HIS A 159 -4.71 -10.10 -15.52
C HIS A 159 -3.65 -9.69 -16.55
N LYS A 160 -4.07 -9.41 -17.79
CA LYS A 160 -3.18 -9.13 -18.93
C LYS A 160 -2.10 -8.08 -18.66
N LEU A 161 -2.44 -6.98 -17.98
CA LEU A 161 -1.50 -5.88 -17.70
C LEU A 161 -0.71 -6.08 -16.42
N LEU A 162 -1.27 -6.75 -15.41
CA LEU A 162 -0.62 -6.85 -14.09
C LEU A 162 0.29 -8.08 -14.00
N LYS A 163 0.09 -9.09 -14.85
CA LYS A 163 0.95 -10.28 -14.91
C LYS A 163 2.41 -9.99 -15.27
N SER A 164 2.72 -8.81 -15.83
CA SER A 164 4.08 -8.39 -16.11
C SER A 164 4.82 -7.87 -14.87
N LEU A 165 4.11 -7.60 -13.78
CA LEU A 165 4.69 -7.30 -12.47
C LEU A 165 4.67 -8.56 -11.60
N ASP A 166 5.77 -8.84 -10.91
CA ASP A 166 5.84 -9.92 -9.92
C ASP A 166 5.19 -9.54 -8.59
N LEU A 167 3.88 -9.31 -8.61
CA LEU A 167 3.09 -8.87 -7.46
C LEU A 167 2.91 -9.97 -6.40
N THR A 168 3.48 -11.15 -6.65
CA THR A 168 3.47 -12.28 -5.72
C THR A 168 4.35 -12.03 -4.49
N ASN A 169 5.32 -11.11 -4.63
CA ASN A 169 6.08 -10.61 -3.50
C ASN A 169 5.13 -9.88 -2.54
N ARG A 170 5.19 -10.31 -1.28
CA ARG A 170 4.36 -9.76 -0.22
C ARG A 170 5.04 -8.53 0.37
N PHE A 171 4.25 -7.54 0.70
CA PHE A 171 4.69 -6.46 1.55
C PHE A 171 5.09 -7.04 2.91
N VAL A 172 6.35 -6.84 3.27
CA VAL A 172 6.84 -7.14 4.61
C VAL A 172 6.89 -5.82 5.35
N GLY A 173 5.95 -5.65 6.27
CA GLY A 173 6.01 -4.51 7.16
C GLY A 173 4.76 -4.27 7.98
N CYS A 174 4.75 -3.14 8.68
CA CYS A 174 3.67 -2.77 9.59
C CYS A 174 2.74 -1.75 8.99
N VAL A 175 1.44 -1.93 9.21
CA VAL A 175 0.40 -0.97 8.86
C VAL A 175 -0.41 -0.63 10.12
N LYS A 176 -0.64 0.66 10.39
CA LYS A 176 -1.54 1.15 11.44
C LYS A 176 -2.43 2.28 10.93
N ASN A 177 -3.57 2.45 11.59
CA ASN A 177 -4.58 3.46 11.29
C ASN A 177 -5.09 3.42 9.83
N LEU A 178 -5.19 2.21 9.28
CA LEU A 178 -5.71 1.99 7.94
C LEU A 178 -7.14 2.50 7.85
N ARG A 179 -7.39 3.34 6.86
CA ARG A 179 -8.73 3.85 6.55
C ARG A 179 -9.02 3.74 5.06
N ILE A 180 -10.25 3.36 4.78
CA ILE A 180 -10.77 3.17 3.42
C ILE A 180 -12.08 3.93 3.34
N PHE A 181 -12.16 4.90 2.42
CA PHE A 181 -13.32 5.79 2.29
C PHE A 181 -13.77 6.43 3.62
N GLY A 182 -12.80 6.79 4.46
CA GLY A 182 -13.03 7.42 5.78
C GLY A 182 -13.39 6.44 6.90
N LYS A 183 -13.65 5.16 6.61
CA LYS A 183 -13.90 4.13 7.62
C LYS A 183 -12.56 3.55 8.10
N GLU A 184 -12.39 3.46 9.41
CA GLU A 184 -11.28 2.72 10.03
C GLU A 184 -11.46 1.21 9.81
N ILE A 185 -10.38 0.56 9.35
CA ILE A 185 -10.36 -0.85 9.02
C ILE A 185 -9.45 -1.60 9.99
N ASN A 186 -10.02 -2.60 10.65
CA ASN A 186 -9.28 -3.53 11.48
C ASN A 186 -9.00 -4.81 10.69
N LEU A 187 -7.75 -4.99 10.26
CA LEU A 187 -7.29 -6.12 9.45
C LEU A 187 -7.55 -7.51 10.07
N LEU A 188 -7.76 -7.60 11.39
CA LEU A 188 -8.04 -8.90 12.03
C LEU A 188 -9.52 -9.32 11.90
N VAL A 189 -10.43 -8.35 11.75
CA VAL A 189 -11.88 -8.62 11.82
C VAL A 189 -12.63 -8.20 10.55
N ASP A 190 -12.16 -7.18 9.84
CA ASP A 190 -12.79 -6.69 8.60
C ASP A 190 -12.27 -7.42 7.35
N SER A 191 -11.19 -8.21 7.46
CA SER A 191 -10.64 -8.95 6.35
C SER A 191 -11.54 -10.13 5.95
N LEU A 192 -11.96 -10.14 4.68
CA LEU A 192 -12.76 -11.23 4.12
C LEU A 192 -11.98 -12.53 3.98
N ASN A 193 -10.69 -12.43 3.63
CA ASN A 193 -9.76 -13.53 3.51
C ASN A 193 -8.35 -13.05 3.86
N ALA A 194 -7.53 -13.94 4.42
CA ALA A 194 -6.12 -13.68 4.66
C ALA A 194 -5.32 -14.94 4.33
N VAL A 195 -4.19 -14.79 3.62
CA VAL A 195 -3.25 -15.89 3.37
C VAL A 195 -2.56 -16.30 4.67
N GLU A 196 -2.29 -15.31 5.52
CA GLU A 196 -1.73 -15.47 6.86
C GLU A 196 -2.39 -14.48 7.80
N THR A 197 -2.53 -14.84 9.08
CA THR A 197 -3.02 -13.91 10.09
C THR A 197 -2.03 -12.76 10.26
N PRO A 198 -2.47 -11.49 10.10
CA PRO A 198 -1.63 -10.34 10.39
C PRO A 198 -1.04 -10.44 11.79
N LYS A 199 0.29 -10.30 11.90
CA LYS A 199 0.98 -10.28 13.18
C LYS A 199 1.05 -8.85 13.71
N TYR A 200 1.16 -8.71 15.02
CA TYR A 200 1.49 -7.41 15.62
C TYR A 200 2.95 -7.06 15.33
N CYS A 201 3.19 -5.79 15.09
CA CYS A 201 4.54 -5.28 14.99
C CYS A 201 5.16 -5.06 16.36
N HIS A 202 6.43 -5.43 16.49
CA HIS A 202 7.22 -5.23 17.71
C HIS A 202 8.06 -3.95 17.54
N GLY A 203 7.85 -2.99 18.44
CA GLY A 203 8.56 -1.70 18.47
C GLY A 203 9.98 -1.82 19.00
#